data_AF-A0A7C3Q4G0-F1
#
_entry.id   AF-A0A7C3Q4G0-F1
#
_cell.length_a   1.000
_cell.length_b   1.000
_cell.length_c   1.000
_cell.angle_alpha   90.00
_cell.angle_beta   90.00
_cell.angle_gamma   90.00
#
_symmetry.space_group_name_H-M   'P 1'
#
loop_
_entity.id
_entity.type
_entity.pdbx_description
1 polymer ?
#
loop_
_entity_poly.entity_id
_entity_poly.type
_entity_poly.pdbx_seq_one_letter_code
_entity_poly.pdbx_strand_id
1 'polypeptide(L)' 'MYDETLRAQKEVVLCEDGTNTLYSKEFDEPYHSTKDGALHESLEKHVKPFFSLKSHKEKLTILDI' A
#
# COMPACT_ATOMS: atom_id res chain seq x y z
N MET A 1 14.56 5.31 13.86
CA MET A 1 14.75 4.35 14.97
C MET A 1 13.36 3.96 15.42
N TYR A 2 13.09 2.68 15.61
CA TYR A 2 11.76 2.18 15.92
C TYR A 2 11.30 2.63 17.31
N ASP A 3 10.10 3.22 17.40
CA ASP A 3 9.51 3.73 18.65
C ASP A 3 8.07 3.21 18.79
N GLU A 4 7.89 2.27 19.73
CA GLU A 4 6.61 1.61 19.99
C GLU A 4 5.52 2.57 20.47
N THR A 5 5.89 3.70 21.08
CA THR A 5 4.93 4.67 21.58
C THR A 5 4.25 5.45 20.44
N LEU A 6 4.92 5.55 19.29
CA LEU A 6 4.40 6.21 18.10
C LEU A 6 3.56 5.26 17.23
N ARG A 7 3.67 3.95 17.45
CA ARG A 7 2.99 2.93 16.62
C ARG A 7 1.48 3.12 16.54
N ALA A 8 0.83 3.41 17.66
CA ALA A 8 -0.63 3.60 17.67
C ALA A 8 -1.07 4.92 17.04
N GLN A 9 -0.14 5.86 16.80
CA GLN A 9 -0.46 7.19 16.31
C GLN A 9 -0.51 7.20 14.78
N LYS A 10 -1.72 7.05 14.24
CA LYS A 10 -2.02 7.07 12.80
C LYS A 10 -2.99 8.19 12.47
N GLU A 11 -2.82 8.79 11.29
CA GLU A 11 -3.72 9.81 10.77
C GLU A 11 -4.29 9.37 9.42
N VAL A 12 -5.55 9.68 9.15
CA VAL A 12 -6.18 9.38 7.87
C VAL A 12 -5.84 10.48 6.87
N VAL A 13 -5.37 10.09 5.69
CA VAL A 13 -5.01 11.01 4.61
C VAL A 13 -5.74 10.61 3.33
N LEU A 14 -6.44 11.56 2.71
CA LEU A 14 -7.08 11.36 1.41
C LEU A 14 -6.04 11.45 0.30
N CYS A 15 -6.02 10.47 -0.61
CA CYS A 15 -5.11 10.39 -1.75
C CYS A 15 -5.75 10.95 -3.04
N GLU A 16 -4.93 11.20 -4.06
CA GLU A 16 -5.43 11.76 -5.34
C GLU A 16 -6.38 10.83 -6.11
N ASP A 17 -6.26 9.50 -5.96
CA ASP A 17 -7.20 8.54 -6.56
C ASP A 17 -8.53 8.42 -5.78
N GLY A 18 -8.74 9.23 -4.74
CA GLY A 18 -9.94 9.27 -3.91
C GLY A 18 -9.99 8.22 -2.81
N THR A 19 -8.98 7.35 -2.69
CA THR A 19 -8.85 6.43 -1.55
C THR A 19 -8.26 7.11 -0.33
N ASN A 20 -8.49 6.53 0.85
CA ASN A 20 -7.82 6.96 2.07
C ASN A 20 -6.62 6.04 2.35
N THR A 21 -5.52 6.64 2.78
CA THR A 21 -4.38 5.93 3.38
C THR A 21 -4.21 6.34 4.84
N LEU A 22 -3.38 5.61 5.56
CA LEU A 22 -2.92 6.02 6.89
C LEU A 22 -1.55 6.67 6.77
N TYR A 23 -1.26 7.60 7.66
CA TYR A 23 0.08 8.13 7.90
C TYR A 23 0.63 7.55 9.20
N SER A 24 1.82 6.97 9.15
CA SER A 24 2.51 6.39 10.30
C SER A 24 3.45 7.39 10.93
N LYS A 25 3.13 7.93 12.12
CA LYS A 25 4.08 8.78 12.86
C LYS A 25 5.35 8.05 13.30
N GLU A 26 5.25 6.73 13.47
CA GLU A 26 6.39 5.87 13.83
C GLU A 26 7.47 5.82 12.74
N PHE A 27 7.05 5.87 11.47
CA PHE A 27 7.95 5.78 10.32
C PHE A 27 8.05 7.11 9.55
N ASP A 28 7.27 8.11 9.95
CA ASP A 28 7.15 9.41 9.29
C ASP A 28 6.69 9.30 7.81
N GLU A 29 5.93 8.24 7.48
CA GLU A 29 5.58 7.87 6.11
C GLU A 29 4.11 7.46 5.97
N PRO A 30 3.46 7.74 4.82
CA PRO A 30 2.15 7.19 4.50
C PRO A 30 2.26 5.71 4.09
N TYR A 31 1.22 4.92 4.38
CA TYR A 31 1.16 3.49 4.01
C TYR A 31 1.05 3.26 2.50
N HIS A 32 0.54 4.25 1.78
CA HIS A 32 0.45 4.28 0.34
C HIS A 32 0.82 5.66 -0.17
N SER A 33 1.30 5.73 -1.42
CA SER A 33 1.57 6.99 -2.11
C SER A 33 0.33 7.88 -2.08
N THR A 34 0.42 9.06 -1.45
CA THR A 34 -0.70 10.01 -1.42
C THR A 34 -0.98 10.61 -2.80
N LYS A 35 0.04 10.62 -3.67
CA LYS A 35 -0.02 11.12 -5.04
C LYS A 35 -0.61 10.11 -6.01
N ASP A 36 -0.15 8.86 -5.97
CA ASP A 36 -0.71 7.83 -6.86
C ASP A 36 -2.07 7.37 -6.33
N GLY A 37 -2.18 7.28 -5.01
CA GLY A 37 -3.31 6.74 -4.27
C GLY A 37 -3.27 5.22 -4.12
N ALA A 38 -3.93 4.72 -3.07
CA ALA A 38 -3.76 3.35 -2.60
C ALA A 38 -4.27 2.31 -3.61
N LEU A 39 -5.36 2.60 -4.32
CA LEU A 39 -5.92 1.68 -5.31
C LEU A 39 -5.04 1.67 -6.56
N HIS A 40 -4.69 2.85 -7.08
CA HIS A 40 -3.88 2.96 -8.28
C HIS A 40 -2.49 2.34 -8.07
N GLU A 41 -1.84 2.67 -6.94
CA GLU A 41 -0.56 2.08 -6.56
C GLU A 41 -0.63 0.55 -6.50
N SER A 42 -1.61 0.00 -5.77
CA SER A 42 -1.74 -1.45 -5.62
C SER A 42 -1.94 -2.15 -6.95
N LEU A 43 -2.80 -1.58 -7.81
CA LEU A 43 -3.12 -2.14 -9.11
C LEU A 43 -1.95 -2.11 -10.08
N GLU A 44 -1.29 -0.95 -10.22
CA GLU A 44 -0.23 -0.76 -11.21
C GLU A 44 1.13 -1.32 -10.78
N LYS A 45 1.47 -1.29 -9.48
CA LYS A 45 2.78 -1.71 -8.99
C LYS A 45 2.84 -3.17 -8.55
N HIS A 46 1.72 -3.75 -8.09
CA HIS A 46 1.70 -5.14 -7.57
C HIS A 46 0.86 -6.08 -8.42
N VAL A 47 -0.41 -5.74 -8.70
CA VAL A 47 -1.35 -6.66 -9.35
C VAL A 47 -1.02 -6.87 -10.83
N LYS A 48 -1.02 -5.80 -11.63
CA LYS A 48 -0.77 -5.90 -13.08
C LYS A 48 0.62 -6.47 -13.41
N PRO A 49 1.72 -6.06 -12.74
CA PRO A 49 3.04 -6.63 -13.00
C PRO A 49 3.11 -8.13 -12.68
N PHE A 50 2.41 -8.59 -11.65
CA PHE A 50 2.32 -10.03 -11.38
C PHE A 50 1.62 -10.77 -12.53
N PHE A 51 0.45 -10.29 -12.95
CA PHE A 51 -0.33 -10.94 -14.00
C PHE A 51 0.32 -10.87 -15.39
N SER A 52 1.15 -9.86 -15.66
CA SER A 52 1.93 -9.79 -16.90
C SER A 52 3.02 -10.86 -16.98
N LEU A 53 3.56 -11.31 -15.84
CA LEU A 53 4.57 -12.37 -15.75
C LEU A 53 3.97 -13.77 -15.59
N LYS A 54 2.80 -13.87 -14.98
CA LYS A 54 2.12 -15.13 -14.64
C LYS A 54 0.64 -15.02 -14.98
N SER A 55 0.31 -15.24 -16.26
CA SER A 55 -1.07 -15.43 -16.71
C SER A 55 -1.44 -16.91 -16.71
N HIS A 56 -2.75 -17.22 -16.66
CA HIS A 56 -3.33 -18.56 -16.86
C HIS A 56 -2.97 -19.64 -15.82
N LYS A 57 -3.05 -19.31 -14.53
CA LYS A 57 -3.05 -20.32 -13.47
C LYS A 57 -4.43 -20.45 -12.85
N GLU A 58 -4.88 -21.68 -12.63
CA GLU A 58 -6.13 -21.96 -11.89
C GLU A 58 -6.02 -21.61 -10.40
N LYS A 59 -4.80 -21.64 -9.85
CA LYS A 59 -4.50 -21.30 -8.45
C LYS A 59 -3.30 -20.38 -8.36
N LEU A 60 -3.41 -19.38 -7.49
CA LEU A 60 -2.37 -18.42 -7.19
C LEU A 60 -2.02 -18.50 -5.71
N THR A 61 -0.73 -18.42 -5.39
CA THR A 61 -0.22 -18.30 -4.02
C THR A 61 0.51 -16.97 -3.95
N ILE A 62 0.08 -16.09 -3.06
CA ILE A 62 0.62 -14.75 -2.88
C ILE A 62 1.27 -14.72 -1.50
N LEU A 63 2.50 -14.19 -1.43
CA LEU A 63 3.15 -13.81 -0.20
C LEU A 63 3.11 -12.29 -0.12
N ASP A 64 2.56 -11.77 0.97
CA ASP A 64 2.47 -10.34 1.28
C ASP A 64 3.35 -10.03 2.49
N ILE A 65 3.99 -8.85 2.52
CA ILE A 65 5.05 -8.50 3.48
C ILE A 65 4.66 -7.25 4.27
#